data_AF-A0AA47MGM4-F1
#
_entry.id   AF-A0AA47MGM4-F1
#
_cell.length_a   1.000
_cell.length_b   1.000
_cell.length_c   1.000
_cell.angle_alpha   90.00
_cell.angle_beta   90.00
_cell.angle_gamma   90.00
#
_symmetry.space_group_name_H-M   'P 1'
#
loop_
_entity.id
_entity.type
_entity.pdbx_description
1 polymer ?
#
loop_
_entity_poly.entity_id
_entity_poly.type
_entity_poly.pdbx_seq_one_letter_code
_entity_poly.pdbx_strand_id
1 'polypeptide(L)'
;MPTYKTALKSSKPVQKTVLQWTEDSVEALKGCFLCTDWSIFHDLELDEATETVTDYIKFCVDNVIPKKTITHFPNNKPYITKEEFGLDLLHLKSALR
;
A
#
# COMPACT_ATOMS: atom_id res chain seq x y z
N MET A 1 20.73 8.75 41.98
CA MET A 1 19.61 8.94 41.03
C MET A 1 19.41 7.66 40.25
N PRO A 2 18.19 7.14 40.08
CA PRO A 2 17.97 6.04 39.15
C PRO A 2 18.20 6.55 37.73
N THR A 3 19.11 5.90 37.01
CA THR A 3 19.39 6.19 35.60
C THR A 3 18.43 5.35 34.77
N TYR A 4 17.44 5.99 34.17
CA TYR A 4 16.53 5.31 33.25
C TYR A 4 17.32 4.80 32.04
N LYS A 5 17.30 3.48 31.83
CA LYS A 5 17.89 2.83 30.65
C LYS A 5 16.75 2.31 29.77
N THR A 6 16.53 2.96 28.64
CA THR A 6 15.57 2.54 27.63
C THR A 6 16.08 1.29 26.91
N ALA A 7 15.54 0.12 27.25
CA ALA A 7 15.72 -1.07 26.44
C ALA A 7 14.76 -1.01 25.24
N LEU A 8 15.24 -0.53 24.10
CA LEU A 8 14.49 -0.59 22.84
C LEU A 8 14.29 -2.07 22.47
N LYS A 9 13.07 -2.58 22.66
CA LYS A 9 12.68 -3.91 22.17
C LYS A 9 12.54 -3.84 20.64
N SER A 10 13.63 -4.09 19.93
CA SER A 10 13.62 -4.16 18.47
C SER A 10 13.03 -5.49 18.04
N SER A 11 11.77 -5.52 17.63
CA SER A 11 11.27 -6.63 16.81
C SER A 11 11.73 -6.48 15.36
N LYS A 12 11.76 -7.58 14.59
CA LYS A 12 12.22 -7.54 13.21
C LYS A 12 11.27 -6.66 12.38
N PRO A 13 11.80 -5.80 11.49
CA PRO A 13 10.96 -5.04 10.56
C PRO A 13 10.12 -6.00 9.70
N VAL A 14 8.85 -5.66 9.51
CA VAL A 14 7.90 -6.47 8.72
C VAL A 14 7.76 -5.83 7.35
N GLN A 15 8.00 -6.59 6.28
CA GLN A 15 7.73 -6.13 4.92
C GLN A 15 6.26 -6.41 4.58
N LYS A 16 5.60 -5.42 3.98
CA LYS A 16 4.24 -5.55 3.44
C LYS A 16 4.23 -5.04 2.02
N THR A 17 3.61 -5.80 1.13
CA THR A 17 3.34 -5.35 -0.24
C THR A 17 2.00 -4.63 -0.25
N VAL A 18 1.98 -3.40 -0.76
CA VAL A 18 0.78 -2.59 -0.89
C VAL A 18 0.60 -2.12 -2.33
N LEU A 19 -0.64 -1.93 -2.75
CA LEU A 19 -0.94 -1.26 -4.01
C LEU A 19 -0.57 0.22 -3.90
N GLN A 20 0.10 0.75 -4.92
CA GLN A 20 0.52 2.13 -4.99
C GLN A 20 -0.43 2.90 -5.91
N TRP A 21 -1.42 3.56 -5.30
CA TRP A 21 -2.41 4.39 -5.98
C TRP A 21 -1.82 5.78 -6.29
N THR A 22 -1.18 5.93 -7.44
CA THR A 22 -0.82 7.24 -8.01
C THR A 22 -1.90 7.75 -8.95
N GLU A 23 -1.94 9.05 -9.20
CA GLU A 23 -2.84 9.65 -10.19
C GLU A 23 -2.71 8.97 -11.56
N ASP A 24 -1.48 8.77 -12.04
CA ASP A 24 -1.21 8.05 -13.29
C ASP A 24 -1.78 6.62 -13.31
N SER A 25 -1.61 5.86 -12.20
CA SER A 25 -2.10 4.48 -12.13
C SER A 25 -3.64 4.41 -12.10
N VAL A 26 -4.27 5.40 -11.48
CA VAL A 26 -5.72 5.52 -11.44
C VAL A 26 -6.25 5.91 -12.82
N GLU A 27 -5.58 6.83 -13.52
CA GLU A 27 -5.97 7.23 -14.87
C GLU A 27 -5.82 6.08 -15.87
N ALA A 28 -4.73 5.31 -15.77
CA ALA A 28 -4.55 4.09 -16.56
C ALA A 28 -5.66 3.06 -16.27
N LEU A 29 -6.06 2.90 -15.00
CA LEU A 29 -7.14 1.97 -14.62
C LEU A 29 -8.49 2.41 -15.18
N LYS A 30 -8.80 3.72 -15.14
CA LYS A 30 -9.99 4.26 -15.79
C LYS A 30 -9.97 4.00 -17.30
N GLY A 31 -8.83 4.23 -17.95
CA GLY A 31 -8.66 3.94 -19.37
C GLY A 31 -8.94 2.47 -19.71
N CYS A 32 -8.51 1.54 -18.85
CA CYS A 32 -8.84 0.12 -18.98
C CYS A 32 -10.36 -0.10 -18.98
N PHE A 33 -11.08 0.46 -18.01
CA PHE A 33 -12.54 0.30 -17.89
C PHE A 33 -13.34 1.00 -19.00
N LEU A 34 -12.83 2.11 -19.55
CA LEU A 34 -13.46 2.80 -20.68
C LEU A 34 -13.33 2.00 -21.99
N CYS A 35 -12.27 1.21 -22.12
CA CYS A 35 -12.05 0.34 -23.28
C CYS A 35 -12.71 -1.04 -23.13
N THR A 36 -13.17 -1.40 -21.92
CA THR A 36 -13.89 -2.64 -21.68
C THR A 36 -15.30 -2.56 -22.24
N ASP A 37 -15.69 -3.54 -23.06
CA ASP A 37 -17.08 -3.72 -23.46
C ASP A 37 -17.85 -4.39 -22.32
N TRP A 38 -18.67 -3.61 -21.61
CA TRP A 38 -19.50 -4.10 -20.50
C TRP A 38 -20.76 -4.84 -20.96
N SER A 39 -21.13 -4.74 -22.24
CA SER A 39 -22.32 -5.39 -22.76
C SER A 39 -22.24 -6.91 -22.72
N ILE A 40 -21.02 -7.46 -22.66
CA ILE A 40 -20.77 -8.90 -22.54
C ILE A 40 -21.35 -9.52 -21.27
N PHE A 41 -21.65 -8.71 -20.24
CA PHE A 41 -22.23 -9.18 -18.98
C PHE A 41 -23.76 -9.13 -18.95
N HIS A 42 -24.41 -8.57 -19.97
CA HIS A 42 -25.87 -8.40 -19.99
C HIS A 42 -26.65 -9.72 -20.13
N ASP A 43 -26.03 -10.73 -20.74
CA ASP A 43 -26.66 -12.03 -20.97
C ASP A 43 -26.46 -13.01 -19.80
N LEU A 44 -25.69 -12.61 -18.78
CA LEU A 44 -25.43 -13.42 -17.58
C LEU A 44 -26.53 -13.24 -16.54
N GLU A 45 -26.77 -14.29 -15.76
CA GLU A 45 -27.58 -14.18 -14.54
C GLU A 45 -26.93 -13.20 -13.56
N LEU A 46 -27.75 -12.50 -12.76
CA LEU A 46 -27.29 -11.40 -11.90
C LEU A 46 -26.08 -11.79 -11.02
N ASP A 47 -26.15 -12.95 -10.38
CA ASP A 47 -25.09 -13.43 -9.48
C ASP A 47 -23.77 -13.66 -10.24
N GLU A 48 -23.86 -14.38 -11.37
CA GLU A 48 -22.72 -14.66 -12.25
C GLU A 48 -22.12 -13.38 -12.85
N ALA A 49 -22.97 -12.43 -13.25
CA ALA A 49 -22.54 -11.13 -13.73
C ALA A 49 -21.76 -10.37 -12.65
N THR A 50 -22.24 -10.36 -11.40
CA THR A 50 -21.56 -9.66 -10.30
C THR A 50 -20.22 -10.30 -9.94
N GLU A 51 -20.15 -11.64 -9.91
CA GLU A 51 -18.91 -12.37 -9.66
C GLU A 51 -17.88 -12.09 -10.76
N THR A 52 -18.29 -12.25 -12.02
CA THR A 52 -17.41 -12.08 -13.18
C THR A 52 -16.91 -10.64 -13.31
N VAL A 53 -17.79 -9.64 -13.13
CA VAL A 53 -17.40 -8.22 -13.13
C VAL A 53 -16.43 -7.91 -11.99
N THR A 54 -16.69 -8.44 -10.80
CA THR A 54 -15.82 -8.23 -9.64
C THR A 54 -14.44 -8.82 -9.88
N ASP A 55 -14.36 -10.02 -10.45
CA ASP A 55 -13.10 -10.68 -10.75
C ASP A 55 -12.34 -10.00 -11.88
N TYR A 56 -13.03 -9.51 -12.90
CA TYR A 56 -12.42 -8.69 -13.94
C TYR A 56 -11.85 -7.38 -13.39
N ILE A 57 -12.57 -6.70 -12.48
CA ILE A 57 -12.07 -5.49 -11.82
C ILE A 57 -10.82 -5.80 -10.99
N LYS A 58 -10.81 -6.89 -10.21
CA LYS A 58 -9.62 -7.33 -9.46
C LYS A 58 -8.44 -7.58 -10.39
N PHE A 59 -8.68 -8.27 -11.51
CA PHE A 59 -7.67 -8.51 -12.54
C PHE A 59 -7.10 -7.20 -13.08
N CYS A 60 -7.94 -6.23 -13.42
CA CYS A 60 -7.49 -4.93 -13.90
C CYS A 60 -6.65 -4.19 -12.85
N VAL A 61 -7.09 -4.19 -11.59
CA VAL A 61 -6.34 -3.58 -10.48
C VAL A 61 -4.97 -4.24 -10.32
N ASP A 62 -4.90 -5.57 -10.33
CA ASP A 62 -3.65 -6.31 -10.14
C ASP A 62 -2.64 -6.12 -11.28
N ASN A 63 -3.11 -5.87 -12.51
CA ASN A 63 -2.25 -5.65 -13.68
C ASN A 63 -1.85 -4.19 -13.87
N VAL A 64 -2.74 -3.24 -13.56
CA VAL A 64 -2.52 -1.82 -13.83
C VAL A 64 -1.89 -1.10 -12.64
N ILE A 65 -2.29 -1.45 -11.41
CA ILE A 65 -1.83 -0.72 -10.23
C ILE A 65 -0.49 -1.30 -9.76
N PRO A 66 0.60 -0.49 -9.74
CA PRO A 66 1.90 -0.98 -9.33
C PRO A 66 1.91 -1.38 -7.85
N LYS A 67 2.66 -2.42 -7.54
CA LYS A 67 2.86 -2.92 -6.16
C LYS A 67 4.16 -2.35 -5.59
N LYS A 68 4.09 -1.84 -4.36
CA LYS A 68 5.25 -1.32 -3.62
C LYS A 68 5.43 -2.08 -2.31
N THR A 69 6.66 -2.51 -2.06
CA THR A 69 7.04 -3.11 -0.77
C THR A 69 7.40 -1.99 0.22
N ILE A 70 6.65 -1.93 1.32
CA ILE A 70 6.94 -1.04 2.44
C ILE A 70 7.52 -1.85 3.59
N THR A 71 8.53 -1.30 4.27
CA THR A 71 9.08 -1.90 5.48
C THR A 71 8.49 -1.19 6.69
N HIS A 72 7.72 -1.92 7.49
CA HIS A 72 7.14 -1.43 8.73
C HIS A 72 8.09 -1.71 9.90
N PHE A 73 8.63 -0.65 10.48
CA PHE A 73 9.46 -0.75 11.68
C PHE A 73 8.58 -0.75 12.94
N PRO A 74 8.92 -1.52 13.98
CA PRO A 74 8.10 -1.61 15.19
C PRO A 74 7.94 -0.27 15.94
N ASN A 75 8.90 0.64 15.78
CA ASN A 75 8.87 1.97 16.39
C ASN A 75 8.28 3.05 15.47
N ASN A 76 7.65 2.67 14.36
CA ASN A 76 7.00 3.61 13.44
C ASN A 76 5.60 4.00 13.93
N LYS A 77 5.55 4.63 15.11
CA LYS A 77 4.29 5.11 15.71
C LYS A 77 3.70 6.23 14.84
N PRO A 78 2.39 6.20 14.54
CA PRO A 78 1.77 7.11 13.58
C PRO A 78 1.76 8.58 14.02
N TYR A 79 1.87 8.84 15.32
CA TYR A 79 1.93 10.18 15.92
C TYR A 79 3.35 10.73 16.05
N ILE A 80 4.38 10.01 15.59
CA ILE A 80 5.74 10.54 15.50
C ILE A 80 5.88 11.09 14.08
N THR A 81 5.35 12.29 13.87
CA THR A 81 5.55 13.01 12.61
C THR A 81 6.93 13.67 12.63
N LYS A 82 7.63 13.69 11.49
CA LYS A 82 8.98 14.29 11.38
C LYS A 82 8.99 15.76 11.78
N GLU A 83 7.85 16.42 11.59
CA GLU A 83 7.63 17.85 11.76
C GLU A 83 7.51 18.23 13.25
N GLU A 84 6.87 17.40 14.07
CA GLU A 84 6.69 17.68 15.51
C GLU A 84 7.95 17.43 16.34
N PHE A 85 8.83 16.52 15.90
CA PHE A 85 9.97 16.07 16.72
C PHE A 85 11.35 16.53 16.24
N GLY A 86 11.44 17.29 15.13
CA GLY A 86 12.74 17.77 14.62
C GLY A 86 13.76 16.66 14.36
N LEU A 87 13.29 15.42 14.17
CA LEU A 87 14.13 14.25 14.01
C LEU A 87 14.54 14.13 12.54
N ASP A 88 15.69 14.72 12.22
CA ASP A 88 16.35 14.55 10.93
C ASP A 88 16.82 13.09 10.77
N LEU A 89 15.94 12.28 10.17
CA LEU A 89 16.11 10.83 9.98
C LEU A 89 17.29 10.45 9.06
N LEU A 90 18.02 11.42 8.53
CA LEU A 90 19.27 11.19 7.80
C LEU A 90 20.40 10.69 8.72
N HIS A 91 20.39 11.05 10.01
CA HIS A 91 21.43 10.63 10.97
C HIS A 91 21.20 9.24 11.58
N LEU A 92 19.98 8.70 11.50
CA LEU A 92 19.67 7.37 12.06
C LEU A 92 19.94 6.22 11.08
N LYS A 93 20.15 6.51 9.78
CA LYS A 93 20.56 5.50 8.79
C LYS A 93 22.06 5.20 8.81
N SER A 94 22.88 6.06 9.41
CA SER A 94 24.35 5.89 9.49
C SER A 94 24.83 5.12 10.72
N ALA A 95 23.96 4.82 11.69
CA ALA A 95 24.34 4.16 12.95
C ALA A 95 24.13 2.62 12.97
N LEU A 96 23.83 2.01 11.82
CA LEU A 96 23.70 0.55 11.67
C LEU A 96 24.65 0.03 10.57
N ARG A 97 25.94 0.41 10.67
CA ARG A 97 27.02 -0.24 9.94
C ARG A 97 27.98 -0.89 10.93
#